data_AF-A0A539E7P4-F1
#
_entry.id   AF-A0A539E7P4-F1
#
_cell.length_a   1.000
_cell.length_b   1.000
_cell.length_c   1.000
_cell.angle_alpha   90.00
_cell.angle_beta   90.00
_cell.angle_gamma   90.00
#
_symmetry.space_group_name_H-M   'P 1'
#
loop_
_entity.id
_entity.type
_entity.pdbx_description
1 polymer ?
#
loop_
_entity_poly.entity_id
_entity_poly.type
_entity_poly.pdbx_seq_one_letter_code
_entity_poly.pdbx_strand_id
1 'polypeptide(L)' 'LGIRITRPVCELAHLGKGDRVSIEVTANGDLLIHPQQRSNLSFLTEAELLAGLTPHTAHRDELPLLSSKEFAVD' A
#
# COMPACT_ATOMS: atom_id res chain seq x y z
N LEU A 1 -20.78 -11.55 12.52
CA LEU A 1 -21.85 -10.76 11.87
C LEU A 1 -21.22 -10.02 10.70
N GLY A 2 -21.88 -9.96 9.55
CA GLY A 2 -21.34 -9.27 8.37
C GLY A 2 -22.45 -8.88 7.41
N ILE A 3 -22.27 -7.77 6.70
CA ILE A 3 -23.22 -7.23 5.73
C ILE A 3 -22.61 -7.38 4.34
N ARG A 4 -23.41 -7.83 3.37
CA ARG A 4 -22.99 -7.83 1.96
C ARG A 4 -23.26 -6.45 1.37
N ILE A 5 -22.19 -5.84 0.86
CA ILE A 5 -22.28 -4.62 0.07
C ILE A 5 -22.14 -5.03 -1.39
N THR A 6 -23.04 -4.55 -2.25
CA THR A 6 -23.01 -4.88 -3.68
C THR A 6 -21.87 -4.15 -4.37
N ARG A 7 -21.37 -4.74 -5.45
CA ARG A 7 -20.24 -4.16 -6.21
C ARG A 7 -20.47 -2.70 -6.64
N PRO A 8 -21.66 -2.29 -7.15
CA PRO A 8 -21.90 -0.89 -7.50
C PRO A 8 -21.78 0.07 -6.31
N VAL A 9 -22.20 -0.35 -5.10
CA VAL A 9 -22.08 0.48 -3.89
C VAL A 9 -20.62 0.60 -3.46
N CYS A 10 -19.85 -0.49 -3.55
CA CYS A 10 -18.40 -0.45 -3.33
C CYS A 10 -17.71 0.52 -4.30
N GLU A 11 -18.07 0.48 -5.59
CA GLU A 11 -17.48 1.34 -6.63
C GLU A 11 -17.83 2.82 -6.38
N LEU A 12 -19.09 3.15 -6.06
CA LEU A 12 -19.51 4.50 -5.70
C LEU A 12 -18.76 5.05 -4.47
N ALA A 13 -18.51 4.19 -3.49
CA ALA A 13 -17.79 4.54 -2.27
C ALA A 13 -16.26 4.44 -2.38
N HIS A 14 -15.72 4.08 -3.55
CA HIS A 14 -14.29 3.82 -3.79
C HIS A 14 -13.69 2.78 -2.82
N LEU A 15 -14.48 1.78 -2.44
CA LEU A 15 -14.08 0.68 -1.55
C LEU A 15 -13.56 -0.52 -2.34
N GLY A 16 -12.29 -0.85 -2.13
CA GLY A 16 -11.63 -2.05 -2.61
C GLY A 16 -11.59 -3.17 -1.57
N LYS A 17 -11.25 -4.38 -2.03
CA LYS A 17 -11.04 -5.53 -1.15
C LYS A 17 -9.84 -5.25 -0.23
N GLY A 18 -10.04 -5.42 1.08
CA GLY A 18 -8.99 -5.20 2.08
C GLY A 18 -8.90 -3.76 2.60
N ASP A 19 -9.74 -2.85 2.11
CA ASP A 19 -9.80 -1.50 2.65
C ASP A 19 -10.33 -1.50 4.09
N ARG A 20 -9.75 -0.61 4.89
CA ARG A 20 -10.23 -0.34 6.25
C ARG A 20 -11.34 0.70 6.18
N VAL A 21 -12.34 0.54 7.03
CA VAL A 21 -13.48 1.44 7.14
C VAL A 21 -13.71 1.82 8.60
N SER A 22 -14.18 3.04 8.84
CA SER A 22 -14.80 3.41 10.11
C SER A 22 -16.30 3.15 10.03
N ILE A 23 -16.88 2.76 11.17
CA ILE A 23 -18.30 2.48 11.32
C ILE A 23 -18.82 3.32 12.48
N GLU A 24 -19.89 4.08 12.23
CA GLU A 24 -20.56 4.92 13.23
C GLU A 24 -22.05 4.59 13.25
N VAL A 25 -22.66 4.63 14.43
CA VAL A 25 -24.12 4.54 14.60
C VAL A 25 -24.64 5.93 14.92
N THR A 26 -25.54 6.45 14.09
CA THR A 26 -26.14 7.78 14.29
C THR A 26 -27.16 7.75 15.43
N ALA A 27 -27.54 8.93 15.93
CA ALA A 27 -28.60 9.06 16.94
C ALA A 27 -29.96 8.49 16.47
N ASN A 28 -30.18 8.40 15.14
CA ASN A 28 -31.39 7.84 14.54
C ASN A 28 -31.31 6.31 14.38
N GLY A 29 -30.17 5.70 14.72
CA GLY A 29 -29.92 4.26 14.58
C GLY A 29 -29.40 3.84 13.20
N ASP A 30 -29.07 4.80 12.33
CA ASP A 30 -28.48 4.49 11.03
C ASP A 30 -27.01 4.09 11.19
N LEU A 31 -26.54 3.19 10.31
CA LEU A 31 -25.14 2.78 10.25
C LEU A 31 -24.41 3.54 9.14
N LEU A 32 -23.47 4.40 9.50
CA LEU A 32 -22.59 5.08 8.57
C LEU A 32 -21.27 4.33 8.44
N ILE A 33 -20.82 4.12 7.20
CA ILE A 33 -19.57 3.44 6.88
C ILE A 33 -18.74 4.36 5.99
N HIS A 34 -17.54 4.71 6.45
CA HIS A 34 -16.63 5.59 5.72
C HIS A 34 -15.32 4.86 5.39
N PRO A 35 -14.79 5.00 4.17
CA PRO A 35 -13.44 4.52 3.87
C PRO A 35 -12.43 5.28 4.75
N GLN A 36 -11.55 4.53 5.43
CA GLN A 36 -10.39 5.16 6.05
C GLN A 36 -9.40 5.53 4.94
N GLN A 37 -8.86 6.74 5.01
CA GLN A 37 -7.85 7.20 4.07
C GLN A 37 -6.70 6.18 4.04
N ARG A 38 -6.41 5.63 2.86
CA ARG A 38 -5.19 4.84 2.66
C ARG A 38 -4.03 5.77 3.00
N SER A 39 -3.09 5.31 3.82
CA SER A 39 -1.83 6.03 4.04
C SER A 39 -1.16 6.12 2.69
N ASN A 40 -1.33 7.26 2.03
CA ASN A 40 -0.83 7.48 0.70
C ASN A 40 0.70 7.46 0.79
N LEU A 41 1.32 6.44 0.23
CA LEU A 41 2.76 6.44 -0.10
C LEU A 41 3.11 7.56 -1.09
N SER A 42 2.11 8.30 -1.61
CA SER A 42 2.28 9.44 -2.52
C SER A 42 2.93 10.68 -1.89
N PHE A 43 3.37 10.60 -0.63
CA PHE A 43 4.17 11.65 0.02
C PHE A 43 5.65 11.30 0.11
N LEU A 44 6.04 10.07 -0.26
CA LEU A 44 7.45 9.68 -0.24
C LEU A 44 8.14 10.21 -1.48
N THR A 45 9.23 10.93 -1.26
CA THR A 45 10.17 11.35 -2.29
C THR A 45 11.04 10.18 -2.74
N GLU A 46 11.63 10.27 -3.93
CA GLU A 46 12.61 9.26 -4.40
C GLU A 46 13.73 9.04 -3.37
N ALA A 47 14.22 10.12 -2.74
CA ALA A 47 15.24 10.04 -1.71
C ALA A 47 14.80 9.22 -0.48
N GLU A 48 13.53 9.33 -0.08
CA GLU A 48 12.98 8.55 1.04
C GLU A 48 12.72 7.09 0.65
N LEU A 49 12.38 6.81 -0.61
CA LEU A 49 12.25 5.45 -1.11
C LEU A 49 13.62 4.73 -1.18
N LEU A 50 14.68 5.46 -1.48
CA LEU A 50 16.06 4.95 -1.51
C LEU A 50 16.68 4.85 -0.10
N ALA A 51 16.12 5.55 0.89
CA ALA A 51 16.64 5.53 2.26
C ALA A 51 16.49 4.14 2.89
N GLY A 52 17.62 3.46 3.12
CA GLY A 52 17.65 2.11 3.67
C GLY A 52 17.67 0.99 2.63
N LEU A 53 17.74 1.33 1.33
CA LEU A 53 18.04 0.37 0.29
C LEU A 53 19.54 0.01 0.35
N THR A 54 19.83 -1.19 0.81
CA THR A 54 21.17 -1.77 0.92
C THR A 54 21.19 -3.09 0.15
N PRO A 55 22.36 -3.63 -0.23
CA PRO A 55 22.42 -4.93 -0.91
C PRO A 55 21.76 -6.08 -0.14
N HIS A 56 21.58 -5.94 1.18
CA HIS A 56 20.94 -6.94 2.04
C HIS A 56 19.42 -6.75 2.19
N THR A 57 18.91 -5.54 1.92
CA THR A 57 17.48 -5.21 2.01
C THR A 57 16.81 -5.10 0.63
N ALA A 58 17.60 -4.96 -0.43
CA ALA A 58 17.13 -4.96 -1.82
C ALA A 58 16.62 -6.35 -2.24
N HIS A 59 15.54 -6.37 -3.02
CA HIS A 59 15.10 -7.61 -3.67
C HIS A 59 16.11 -8.04 -4.74
N ARG A 60 16.13 -9.33 -5.10
CA ARG A 60 17.10 -9.89 -6.07
C ARG A 60 17.11 -9.16 -7.41
N ASP A 61 15.93 -8.67 -7.83
CA ASP A 61 15.76 -7.99 -9.11
C ASP A 61 16.16 -6.49 -9.04
N GLU A 62 16.43 -5.98 -7.83
CA GLU A 62 16.90 -4.60 -7.56
C GLU A 62 18.42 -4.53 -7.40
N LEU A 63 19.12 -5.67 -7.34
CA LEU A 63 20.58 -5.72 -7.23
C LEU A 63 21.24 -5.56 -8.61
N PRO A 64 22.31 -4.74 -8.72
CA PRO A 64 23.09 -4.69 -9.95
C PRO A 64 23.73 -6.05 -10.22
N LEU A 65 23.60 -6.54 -11.46
CA LEU A 65 24.33 -7.72 -11.92
C LEU A 65 25.82 -7.37 -11.99
N LEU A 66 26.55 -7.62 -10.90
CA LEU A 66 28.00 -7.45 -10.87
C LEU A 66 28.62 -8.47 -11.84
N SER A 67 29.08 -7.97 -12.98
CA SER A 67 29.84 -8.76 -13.96
C SER A 67 31.20 -9.11 -13.36
N SER A 68 31.47 -10.39 -13.17
CA SER A 68 32.72 -10.94 -12.61
C SER A 68 33.97 -10.67 -13.45
N LYS A 69 33.86 -9.87 -14.53
CA LYS A 69 34.95 -9.53 -15.44
C LYS A 69 35.84 -8.40 -14.93
N GLU A 70 35.41 -7.61 -13.95
CA GLU A 70 36.15 -6.43 -13.46
C GLU A 70 37.06 -6.71 -12.24
N PHE A 71 37.07 -7.95 -11.71
CA PHE A 71 37.92 -8.34 -10.57
C PHE A 71 39.23 -9.05 -10.98
N ALA A 72 39.69 -8.87 -12.21
CA ALA A 72 41.07 -9.22 -12.56
C ALA A 72 42.00 -8.17 -11.93
N VAL A 73 42.45 -8.45 -10.72
CA VAL A 73 43.55 -7.75 -10.06
C VAL A 73 44.84 -8.17 -10.77
N ASP A 74 45.52 -7.23 -11.42
CA ASP A 74 46.92 -7.36 -11.84
C ASP A 74 47.86 -7.44 -10.61
#